data_AF-A0A970N371-F1
#
_entry.id   AF-A0A970N371-F1
#
_cell.length_a   1.000
_cell.length_b   1.000
_cell.length_c   1.000
_cell.angle_alpha   90.00
_cell.angle_beta   90.00
_cell.angle_gamma   90.00
#
_symmetry.space_group_name_H-M   'P 1'
#
loop_
_entity.id
_entity.type
_entity.pdbx_description
1 polymer ?
#
loop_
_entity_poly.entity_id
_entity_poly.type
_entity_poly.pdbx_seq_one_letter_code
_entity_poly.pdbx_strand_id
1 'polypeptide(L)' 'MKADPGQIVALVGRSGAGKTSIVNLIPRFYDPLSGRILIDGFAVKYTTQTSLRSQVAMVLQDTLLFNGTER' A
#
# COMPACT_ATOMS: atom_id res chain seq x y z
N MET A 1 1.17 -13.84 -3.78
CA MET A 1 2.27 -13.08 -3.13
C MET A 1 2.00 -13.08 -1.63
N LYS A 2 3.04 -13.33 -0.83
CA LYS A 2 2.99 -13.27 0.64
C LYS A 2 4.24 -12.53 1.10
N ALA A 3 4.12 -11.73 2.15
CA ALA A 3 5.23 -11.13 2.86
C ALA A 3 5.05 -11.52 4.33
N ASP A 4 6.07 -12.13 4.92
CA ASP A 4 6.09 -12.47 6.34
C ASP A 4 6.52 -11.26 7.18
N PRO A 5 6.16 -11.19 8.48
CA PRO A 5 6.60 -10.11 9.35
C PRO A 5 8.12 -9.93 9.34
N GLY A 6 8.58 -8.68 9.17
CA GLY A 6 10.00 -8.33 9.08
C GLY A 6 10.66 -8.63 7.72
N GLN A 7 9.92 -9.21 6.76
CA GLN A 7 10.46 -9.49 5.44
C GLN A 7 10.47 -8.25 4.54
N ILE A 8 11.60 -8.03 3.87
CA ILE A 8 11.71 -7.04 2.80
C ILE A 8 11.38 -7.70 1.47
N VAL A 9 10.39 -7.18 0.75
CA VAL A 9 9.96 -7.67 -0.57
C VAL A 9 10.16 -6.58 -1.61
N ALA A 10 10.86 -6.92 -2.70
CA ALA A 10 11.06 -6.01 -3.83
C ALA A 10 10.14 -6.39 -5.01
N LEU A 11 9.43 -5.41 -5.57
CA LEU A 11 8.62 -5.58 -6.77
C LEU A 11 9.37 -4.99 -7.97
N VAL A 12 9.90 -5.83 -8.85
CA VAL A 12 10.78 -5.43 -9.96
C VAL A 12 10.13 -5.73 -11.31
N GLY A 13 10.26 -4.81 -12.26
CA GLY A 13 9.72 -4.96 -13.61
C GLY A 13 9.79 -3.67 -14.41
N ARG A 14 9.54 -3.76 -15.73
CA ARG A 14 9.57 -2.62 -16.66
C ARG A 14 8.61 -1.49 -16.24
N SER A 15 8.89 -0.26 -16.67
CA SER A 15 7.94 0.85 -16.47
C SER A 15 6.58 0.50 -17.09
N GLY A 16 5.49 0.91 -16.44
CA GLY A 16 4.13 0.55 -16.86
C GLY A 16 3.66 -0.86 -16.51
N ALA A 17 4.50 -1.73 -15.93
CA ALA A 17 4.10 -3.09 -15.54
C ALA A 17 3.11 -3.19 -14.36
N GLY A 18 2.53 -2.07 -13.90
CA GLY A 18 1.54 -2.06 -12.82
C GLY A 18 2.09 -2.12 -11.40
N LYS A 19 3.40 -1.90 -11.20
CA LYS A 19 4.04 -1.95 -9.86
C LYS A 19 3.40 -0.97 -8.87
N THR A 20 3.26 0.29 -9.29
CA THR A 20 2.59 1.34 -8.51
C THR A 20 1.12 0.99 -8.27
N SER A 21 0.44 0.43 -9.27
CA SER A 21 -0.95 -0.01 -9.13
C SER A 21 -1.11 -1.06 -8.03
N ILE A 22 -0.21 -2.06 -7.96
CA ILE A 22 -0.23 -3.08 -6.89
C ILE A 22 0.02 -2.46 -5.52
N VAL A 23 1.03 -1.59 -5.40
CA VAL A 23 1.38 -0.93 -4.14
C VAL A 23 0.21 -0.08 -3.62
N ASN A 24 -0.53 0.58 -4.51
CA ASN A 24 -1.68 1.42 -4.14
C ASN A 24 -2.92 0.64 -3.66
N LEU A 25 -3.00 -0.67 -3.93
CA LEU A 25 -4.07 -1.52 -3.39
C LEU A 25 -3.88 -1.83 -1.89
N ILE A 26 -2.64 -1.80 -1.40
CA ILE A 26 -2.31 -2.13 0.01
C ILE A 26 -2.98 -1.16 1.01
N PRO A 27 -2.82 0.18 0.90
CA PRO A 27 -3.55 1.14 1.73
C PRO A 27 -4.99 1.36 1.25
N ARG A 28 -5.48 0.52 0.33
CA ARG A 28 -6.80 0.58 -0.29
C ARG A 28 -7.12 1.97 -0.86
N PHE A 29 -6.20 2.53 -1.66
CA PHE A 29 -6.53 3.69 -2.50
C PHE A 29 -7.44 3.31 -3.65
N TYR A 30 -7.39 2.03 -4.06
CA TYR A 30 -8.32 1.40 -4.99
C TYR A 30 -8.76 0.05 -4.42
N ASP A 31 -9.96 -0.39 -4.78
CA ASP A 31 -10.43 -1.75 -4.50
C ASP A 31 -9.92 -2.72 -5.60
N PRO A 32 -9.52 -3.94 -5.25
CA PRO A 32 -9.13 -4.95 -6.25
C PRO A 32 -10.35 -5.37 -7.07
N LEU A 33 -10.17 -5.46 -8.40
CA LEU A 33 -11.22 -5.96 -9.31
C LEU A 33 -11.54 -7.44 -9.07
N SER A 34 -10.54 -8.23 -8.67
CA SER A 34 -10.67 -9.64 -8.34
C SER A 34 -9.66 -10.07 -7.28
N GLY A 35 -9.94 -11.18 -6.61
CA GLY A 35 -9.11 -11.69 -5.50
C GLY A 35 -9.32 -10.93 -4.19
N ARG A 36 -8.35 -11.03 -3.28
CA ARG A 36 -8.40 -10.40 -1.96
C ARG A 36 -6.99 -10.09 -1.45
N ILE A 37 -6.88 -9.01 -0.67
CA ILE A 37 -5.68 -8.64 0.07
C ILE A 37 -5.97 -8.89 1.54
N LEU A 38 -5.05 -9.60 2.20
CA LEU A 38 -5.15 -9.95 3.61
C LEU A 38 -3.99 -9.30 4.37
N ILE A 39 -4.29 -8.73 5.54
CA ILE A 39 -3.31 -8.32 6.55
C ILE A 39 -3.67 -9.10 7.81
N ASP A 40 -2.72 -9.85 8.35
CA ASP A 40 -2.91 -10.76 9.49
C ASP A 40 -4.11 -11.73 9.33
N GLY A 41 -4.38 -12.13 8.09
CA GLY A 41 -5.51 -13.01 7.75
C GLY A 41 -6.85 -12.30 7.56
N PHE A 42 -6.96 -11.01 7.89
CA PHE A 42 -8.17 -10.22 7.71
C PHE A 42 -8.19 -9.54 6.34
N ALA A 43 -9.31 -9.63 5.64
CA ALA A 43 -9.44 -8.95 4.36
C ALA A 43 -9.63 -7.44 4.55
N VAL A 44 -8.76 -6.65 3.92
CA VAL A 44 -8.73 -5.18 4.01
C VAL A 44 -10.02 -4.51 3.50
N LYS A 45 -10.82 -5.25 2.73
CA LYS A 45 -12.15 -4.80 2.27
C LYS A 45 -13.13 -4.57 3.43
N TYR A 46 -12.99 -5.32 4.52
CA TYR A 46 -13.89 -5.26 5.69
C TYR A 46 -13.35 -4.40 6.83
N THR A 47 -12.16 -3.82 6.69
CA THR A 47 -11.57 -2.91 7.68
C THR A 47 -11.89 -1.46 7.32
N THR A 48 -11.94 -0.58 8.33
CA THR A 48 -12.05 0.86 8.09
C THR A 48 -10.76 1.39 7.45
N GLN A 49 -10.87 2.35 6.53
CA GLN A 49 -9.70 2.93 5.88
C GLN A 49 -8.75 3.60 6.88
N THR A 50 -9.29 4.24 7.91
CA THR A 50 -8.51 4.89 8.98
C THR A 50 -7.63 3.88 9.72
N SER A 51 -8.20 2.75 10.17
CA SER A 51 -7.44 1.71 10.88
C SER A 51 -6.45 0.97 9.99
N LEU A 52 -6.78 0.80 8.71
CA LEU A 52 -5.85 0.22 7.74
C LEU A 52 -4.64 1.14 7.51
N ARG A 53 -4.89 2.43 7.23
CA ARG A 53 -3.83 3.40 6.92
C ARG A 53 -2.99 3.76 8.13
N SER A 54 -3.50 3.65 9.36
CA SER A 54 -2.67 3.82 10.56
C SER A 54 -1.60 2.74 10.74
N GLN A 55 -1.72 1.61 10.03
CA GLN A 55 -0.77 0.49 10.06
C GLN A 55 0.15 0.46 8.84
N VAL A 56 -0.02 1.37 7.88
CA VAL A 56 0.74 1.38 6.62
C VAL A 56 1.42 2.74 6.45
N ALA A 57 2.75 2.74 6.44
CA ALA A 57 3.53 3.88 5.97
C ALA A 57 3.83 3.72 4.48
N MET A 58 3.65 4.79 3.71
CA MET A 58 3.97 4.82 2.28
C MET A 58 4.86 6.01 1.98
N VAL A 59 5.94 5.76 1.26
CA VAL A 59 6.80 6.80 0.67
C VAL A 59 6.46 6.87 -0.81
N LEU A 60 5.92 8.01 -1.25
CA LEU A 60 5.55 8.24 -2.65
C LEU A 60 6.78 8.66 -3.45
N GLN A 61 6.79 8.33 -4.74
CA GLN A 61 7.88 8.70 -5.65
C GLN A 61 7.94 10.22 -5.87
N ASP A 62 6.78 10.89 -5.90
CA ASP A 62 6.67 12.34 -5.85
C ASP A 62 6.19 12.75 -4.44
N THR A 63 7.06 13.39 -3.67
CA THR A 63 6.71 13.89 -2.35
C THR A 63 5.84 15.14 -2.50
N LEU A 64 4.61 15.09 -2.00
CA LEU A 64 3.79 16.29 -1.80
C LEU A 64 4.38 17.07 -0.63
N LEU A 65 5.31 17.98 -0.93
CA LEU A 65 5.79 18.95 0.04
C LEU A 65 4.72 20.03 0.23
N PHE A 66 4.15 20.09 1.41
CA PHE A 66 3.31 21.21 1.80
C PHE A 66 4.21 22.38 2.18
N ASN A 67 3.87 23.59 1.73
CA ASN A 67 4.53 24.80 2.21
C ASN A 67 4.18 25.02 3.68
N GLY A 68 5.04 24.52 4.56
CA GLY A 68 5.00 24.68 6.00
C GLY A 68 6.41 24.60 6.55
N THR A 69 6.68 25.27 7.67
CA THR A 69 7.94 25.10 8.39
C THR A 69 7.89 23.83 9.20
N GLU A 70 8.90 22.97 9.05
CA GLU A 70 9.19 21.86 9.96
C GLU A 70 9.23 22.42 11.40
N ARG A 71 8.54 21.75 12.34
CA ARG A 71 8.52 22.11 13.75
C ARG A 71 8.97 20.94 14.61
#